data_AF-A0A7L4RBI5-F1
#
_entry.id   AF-A0A7L4RBI5-F1
#
_cell.length_a   1.000
_cell.length_b   1.000
_cell.length_c   1.000
_cell.angle_alpha   90.00
_cell.angle_beta   90.00
_cell.angle_gamma   90.00
#
_symmetry.space_group_name_H-M   'P 1'
#
loop_
_entity.id
_entity.type
_entity.pdbx_description
1 polymer ?
#
loop_
_entity_poly.entity_id
_entity_poly.type
_entity_poly.pdbx_seq_one_letter_code
_entity_poly.pdbx_strand_id
1 'polypeptide(L)'
;FFTGEKYALENGYKYIIITDDDCLPVNKRHIETLVEEHRKGNPLVYGTVVFLLDGEEVHYGSGLPYYSLIDIGLLRKVGLHFAPLYMGGEDGEVEARLFLLAKPVRTESRITHPKEHSIFADFERDVRYRTNGMLLCIPEHADIYLYDFAVLCLCYMIFGTPTTRKAGLHILYCVIMHRYGLDAAKGFKSAPEFAQEELKFDRIVTPSPSAKGAEYFIYRYKDGTKIGHLLELAFATLRKKTLLMPINTFGALVSMIVAKETWVSSRTGHYLLAENCNAFIHALKLFLFVLLFPPFLVLAFLTLLLNLARKPKTMGYGV
;
A
#
# COMPACT_ATOMS: atom_id res chain seq x y z
N PHE A 1 -6.45 11.86 14.79
CA PHE A 1 -6.54 10.61 15.57
C PHE A 1 -5.82 10.84 16.88
N PHE A 2 -6.57 10.93 17.98
CA PHE A 2 -6.07 11.31 19.31
C PHE A 2 -6.93 10.59 20.35
N THR A 3 -6.53 9.42 20.84
CA THR A 3 -7.27 8.76 21.92
C THR A 3 -6.40 7.94 22.87
N GLY A 4 -5.45 7.13 22.40
CA GLY A 4 -4.66 6.23 23.27
C GLY A 4 -3.35 6.81 23.80
N GLU A 5 -2.51 7.35 22.93
CA GLU A 5 -1.14 7.78 23.24
C GLU A 5 -1.14 9.02 24.14
N LYS A 6 -2.04 9.97 23.84
CA LYS A 6 -2.23 11.18 24.66
C LYS A 6 -2.67 10.81 26.08
N TYR A 7 -3.64 9.90 26.21
CA TYR A 7 -4.11 9.43 27.51
C TYR A 7 -2.98 8.77 28.31
N ALA A 8 -2.17 7.94 27.67
CA ALA A 8 -1.04 7.28 28.31
C ALA A 8 -0.02 8.28 28.88
N LEU A 9 0.23 9.38 28.16
CA LEU A 9 1.11 10.44 28.63
C LEU A 9 0.55 11.24 29.80
N GLU A 10 -0.71 11.69 29.68
CA GLU A 10 -1.35 12.54 30.69
C GLU A 10 -1.48 11.83 32.04
N ASN A 11 -1.56 10.50 32.03
CA ASN A 11 -1.66 9.66 33.21
C ASN A 11 -0.30 9.05 33.66
N GLY A 12 0.81 9.45 33.04
CA GLY A 12 2.15 9.03 33.47
C GLY A 12 2.45 7.54 33.29
N TYR A 13 1.83 6.89 32.30
CA TYR A 13 2.19 5.52 31.93
C TYR A 13 3.65 5.46 31.43
N LYS A 14 4.30 4.31 31.60
CA LYS A 14 5.71 4.11 31.18
C LYS A 14 5.84 3.70 29.72
N TYR A 15 4.86 2.98 29.19
CA TYR A 15 4.84 2.46 27.83
C TYR A 15 3.38 2.33 27.37
N ILE A 16 3.20 2.19 26.06
CA ILE A 16 1.93 1.78 25.45
C ILE A 16 2.10 0.44 24.74
N ILE A 17 0.99 -0.27 24.53
CA ILE A 17 0.92 -1.44 23.66
C ILE A 17 -0.12 -1.12 22.60
N ILE A 18 0.28 -1.14 21.33
CA ILE A 18 -0.63 -0.91 20.19
C ILE A 18 -1.34 -2.22 19.89
N THR A 19 -2.67 -2.19 19.75
CA THR A 19 -3.49 -3.36 19.40
C THR A 19 -4.55 -2.95 18.39
N ASP A 20 -5.09 -3.93 17.65
CA ASP A 20 -6.32 -3.78 16.87
C ASP A 20 -7.49 -4.43 17.62
N ASP A 21 -8.73 -4.05 17.29
CA ASP A 21 -9.94 -4.55 17.95
C ASP A 21 -10.37 -5.94 17.45
N ASP A 22 -9.95 -6.31 16.25
CA ASP A 22 -10.18 -7.61 15.60
C ASP A 22 -9.08 -8.65 15.85
N CYS A 23 -8.05 -8.28 16.62
CA CYS A 23 -7.00 -9.19 17.06
C CYS A 23 -7.51 -10.16 18.13
N LEU A 24 -8.01 -11.32 17.71
CA LEU A 24 -8.61 -12.31 18.60
C LEU A 24 -7.72 -13.54 18.82
N PRO A 25 -7.55 -14.02 20.07
CA PRO A 25 -7.76 -13.35 21.36
C PRO A 25 -6.50 -12.62 21.86
N VAL A 26 -6.68 -11.64 22.76
CA VAL A 26 -5.61 -11.02 23.56
C VAL A 26 -4.89 -12.13 24.34
N ASN A 27 -3.74 -12.55 23.84
CA ASN A 27 -2.95 -13.59 24.47
C ASN A 27 -2.19 -12.99 25.66
N LYS A 28 -2.67 -13.22 26.89
CA LYS A 28 -2.04 -12.73 28.13
C LYS A 28 -0.53 -12.99 28.16
N ARG A 29 -0.11 -14.17 27.72
CA ARG A 29 1.32 -14.56 27.65
C ARG A 29 2.11 -13.67 26.68
N HIS A 30 1.48 -13.25 25.59
CA HIS A 30 2.08 -12.31 24.64
C HIS A 30 2.36 -10.96 25.32
N ILE A 31 1.37 -10.39 25.99
CA ILE A 31 1.53 -9.13 26.74
C ILE A 31 2.62 -9.27 27.81
N GLU A 32 2.64 -10.36 28.57
CA GLU A 32 3.68 -10.63 29.57
C GLU A 32 5.07 -10.69 28.94
N THR A 33 5.21 -11.31 27.77
CA THR A 33 6.49 -11.39 27.04
C THR A 33 6.96 -10.02 26.59
N LEU A 34 6.07 -9.17 26.04
CA LEU A 34 6.41 -7.80 25.66
C LEU A 34 6.92 -7.00 26.86
N VAL A 35 6.22 -7.10 27.99
CA VAL A 35 6.57 -6.39 29.23
C VAL A 35 7.87 -6.91 29.84
N GLU A 36 8.13 -8.22 29.77
CA GLU A 36 9.38 -8.81 30.24
C GLU A 36 10.58 -8.29 29.42
N GLU A 37 10.45 -8.25 28.10
CA GLU A 37 11.48 -7.68 27.22
C GLU A 37 11.71 -6.18 27.48
N HIS A 38 10.64 -5.41 27.74
CA HIS A 38 10.77 -4.01 28.14
C HIS A 38 11.53 -3.85 29.45
N ARG A 39 11.25 -4.69 30.46
CA ARG A 39 11.95 -4.68 31.76
C ARG A 39 13.43 -5.01 31.64
N LYS A 40 13.85 -5.72 30.59
CA LYS A 40 15.27 -5.96 30.25
C LYS A 40 15.96 -4.72 29.68
N GLY A 41 15.25 -3.60 29.52
CA GLY A 41 15.77 -2.33 29.01
C GLY A 41 15.52 -2.09 27.54
N ASN A 42 14.68 -2.90 26.88
CA ASN A 42 14.35 -2.73 25.46
C ASN A 42 13.20 -1.72 25.31
N PRO A 43 13.43 -0.52 24.75
CA PRO A 43 12.40 0.52 24.69
C PRO A 43 11.39 0.32 23.54
N LEU A 44 11.68 -0.60 22.61
CA LEU A 44 10.85 -0.93 21.45
C LEU A 44 10.80 -2.45 21.28
N VAL A 45 9.63 -3.06 21.51
CA VAL A 45 9.44 -4.51 21.46
C VAL A 45 8.28 -4.86 20.55
N TYR A 46 8.50 -5.73 19.58
CA TYR A 46 7.53 -6.13 18.57
C TYR A 46 7.01 -7.54 18.83
N GLY A 47 5.69 -7.68 18.79
CA GLY A 47 5.03 -8.96 18.61
C GLY A 47 5.29 -9.56 17.23
N THR A 48 5.23 -10.89 17.13
CA THR A 48 5.11 -11.53 15.81
C THR A 48 3.63 -11.61 15.45
N VAL A 49 3.22 -10.99 14.35
CA VAL A 49 1.84 -11.07 13.83
C VAL A 49 1.80 -12.05 12.66
N VAL A 50 0.82 -12.94 12.69
CA VAL A 50 0.47 -13.86 11.61
C VAL A 50 -0.87 -13.39 11.05
N PHE A 51 -0.86 -12.92 9.81
CA PHE A 51 -2.09 -12.55 9.14
C PHE A 51 -2.73 -13.78 8.52
N LEU A 52 -4.04 -13.93 8.72
CA LEU A 52 -4.81 -14.98 8.06
C LEU A 52 -5.66 -14.39 6.94
N LEU A 53 -5.42 -14.87 5.73
CA LEU A 53 -6.28 -14.62 4.58
C LEU A 53 -6.94 -15.93 4.17
N ASP A 54 -8.28 -16.00 4.23
CA ASP A 54 -9.03 -17.21 3.88
C ASP A 54 -8.58 -18.46 4.66
N GLY A 55 -8.00 -18.27 5.85
CA GLY A 55 -7.45 -19.35 6.70
C GLY A 55 -6.00 -19.72 6.39
N GLU A 56 -5.37 -19.12 5.38
CA GLU A 56 -3.94 -19.28 5.06
C GLU A 56 -3.10 -18.16 5.69
N GLU A 57 -1.94 -18.53 6.25
CA GLU A 57 -0.97 -17.55 6.76
C GLU A 57 -0.38 -16.76 5.59
N VAL A 58 -0.47 -15.43 5.65
CA VAL A 58 0.18 -14.51 4.70
C VAL A 58 1.18 -13.63 5.42
N HIS A 59 2.36 -13.49 4.83
CA HIS A 59 3.40 -12.61 5.37
C HIS A 59 3.15 -11.17 4.89
N TYR A 60 3.06 -10.23 5.83
CA TYR A 60 2.97 -8.80 5.48
C TYR A 60 4.35 -8.14 5.59
N GLY A 61 4.70 -7.38 4.56
CA GLY A 61 5.94 -6.61 4.52
C GLY A 61 5.71 -5.19 5.03
N SER A 62 6.40 -4.83 6.11
CA SER A 62 6.54 -3.49 6.71
C SER A 62 5.29 -2.85 7.30
N GLY A 63 5.48 -2.11 8.40
CA GLY A 63 4.42 -1.50 9.22
C GLY A 63 4.65 -1.83 10.69
N LEU A 64 4.38 -0.85 11.57
CA LEU A 64 4.43 -1.03 13.02
C LEU A 64 3.52 -2.20 13.42
N PRO A 65 4.05 -3.35 13.85
CA PRO A 65 3.23 -4.53 14.02
C PRO A 65 2.22 -4.34 15.15
N TYR A 66 1.04 -4.91 14.99
CA TYR A 66 0.11 -5.06 16.10
C TYR A 66 0.80 -5.75 17.27
N TYR A 67 0.43 -5.37 18.49
CA TYR A 67 1.09 -5.77 19.72
C TYR A 67 2.56 -5.36 19.77
N SER A 68 2.84 -4.13 19.35
CA SER A 68 4.10 -3.46 19.63
C SER A 68 4.02 -2.72 20.95
N LEU A 69 5.00 -2.97 21.84
CA LEU A 69 5.23 -2.19 23.04
C LEU A 69 6.24 -1.08 22.72
N ILE A 70 5.86 0.16 23.04
CA ILE A 70 6.68 1.35 22.80
C ILE A 70 6.83 2.13 24.10
N ASP A 71 8.08 2.41 24.47
CA ASP A 71 8.41 3.25 25.61
C ASP A 71 7.94 4.70 25.37
N ILE A 72 7.33 5.30 26.39
CA ILE A 72 6.85 6.68 26.32
C ILE A 72 7.98 7.68 26.05
N GLY A 73 9.20 7.40 26.54
CA GLY A 73 10.38 8.21 26.27
C GLY A 73 10.77 8.23 24.79
N LEU A 74 10.52 7.15 24.05
CA LEU A 74 10.66 7.14 22.58
C LEU A 74 9.53 7.92 21.93
N LEU A 75 8.28 7.71 22.33
CA LEU A 75 7.12 8.39 21.76
C LEU A 75 7.20 9.91 21.88
N ARG A 76 7.69 10.42 23.01
CA ARG A 76 7.94 11.85 23.21
C ARG A 76 8.99 12.42 22.25
N LYS A 77 9.94 11.61 21.79
CA LYS A 77 11.00 12.02 20.86
C LYS A 77 10.56 11.92 19.40
N VAL A 78 9.84 10.86 19.04
CA VAL A 78 9.34 10.71 17.66
C VAL A 78 8.17 11.64 17.38
N GLY A 79 7.34 11.95 18.38
CA GLY A 79 6.08 12.70 18.23
C GLY A 79 4.88 11.78 18.40
N LEU A 80 3.81 12.30 19.01
CA LEU A 80 2.68 11.50 19.53
C LEU A 80 1.63 11.14 18.50
N HIS A 81 1.87 11.54 17.25
CA HIS A 81 0.89 11.43 16.19
C HIS A 81 1.47 10.63 15.04
N PHE A 82 0.65 9.70 14.58
CA PHE A 82 0.69 9.22 13.21
C PHE A 82 0.61 10.41 12.25
N ALA A 83 1.30 10.31 11.11
CA ALA A 83 1.12 11.30 10.05
C ALA A 83 -0.39 11.39 9.69
N PRO A 84 -0.94 12.60 9.46
CA PRO A 84 -2.37 12.79 9.16
C PRO A 84 -2.67 12.38 7.72
N LEU A 85 -2.47 11.09 7.43
CA LEU A 85 -2.70 10.49 6.14
C LEU A 85 -4.19 10.19 5.98
N TYR A 86 -4.65 10.24 4.74
CA TYR A 86 -6.05 9.99 4.42
C TYR A 86 -6.44 8.52 4.67
N MET A 87 -5.51 7.57 4.42
CA MET A 87 -5.71 6.14 4.63
C MET A 87 -4.42 5.32 4.45
N GLY A 88 -3.88 4.70 5.49
CA GLY A 88 -2.83 3.68 5.42
C GLY A 88 -1.39 4.20 5.34
N GLY A 89 -0.40 3.43 5.82
CA GLY A 89 1.02 3.78 5.71
C GLY A 89 1.51 4.75 6.78
N GLU A 90 0.61 5.27 7.63
CA GLU A 90 0.98 6.05 8.81
C GLU A 90 1.72 5.21 9.87
N ASP A 91 1.40 3.93 9.94
CA ASP A 91 2.04 2.92 10.78
C ASP A 91 3.49 2.66 10.36
N GLY A 92 3.74 2.51 9.06
CA GLY A 92 5.09 2.39 8.49
C GLY A 92 5.93 3.65 8.71
N GLU A 93 5.32 4.84 8.65
CA GLU A 93 5.99 6.11 8.95
C GLU A 93 6.46 6.21 10.40
N VAL A 94 5.56 5.88 11.34
CA VAL A 94 5.89 5.86 12.78
C VAL A 94 6.95 4.81 13.08
N GLU A 95 6.84 3.60 12.53
CA GLU A 95 7.85 2.55 12.66
C GLU A 95 9.23 3.06 12.22
N ALA A 96 9.30 3.71 11.06
CA ALA A 96 10.57 4.16 10.54
C ALA A 96 11.17 5.32 11.37
N ARG A 97 10.34 6.23 11.92
CA ARG A 97 10.80 7.21 12.92
C ARG A 97 11.34 6.55 14.18
N LEU A 98 10.69 5.48 14.67
CA LEU A 98 11.13 4.73 15.85
C LEU A 98 12.48 4.05 15.59
N PHE A 99 12.71 3.51 14.39
CA PHE A 99 13.98 2.88 14.01
C PHE A 99 15.18 3.82 14.00
N LEU A 100 14.96 5.12 13.80
CA LEU A 100 16.03 6.12 13.95
C LEU A 100 16.50 6.27 15.40
N LEU A 101 15.68 5.89 16.39
CA LEU A 101 15.95 6.10 17.81
C LEU A 101 16.18 4.80 18.60
N ALA A 102 15.62 3.68 18.16
CA ALA A 102 15.73 2.40 18.84
C ALA A 102 15.64 1.22 17.86
N LYS A 103 16.50 0.22 18.09
CA LYS A 103 16.42 -1.06 17.39
C LYS A 103 15.29 -1.91 18.01
N PRO A 104 14.35 -2.46 17.22
CA PRO A 104 13.28 -3.29 17.76
C PRO A 104 13.80 -4.65 18.22
N VAL A 105 13.26 -5.15 19.33
CA VAL A 105 13.39 -6.56 19.74
C VAL A 105 12.12 -7.29 19.33
N ARG A 106 12.25 -8.35 18.52
CA ARG A 106 11.11 -9.18 18.09
C ARG A 106 10.93 -10.35 19.04
N THR A 107 9.70 -10.56 19.50
CA THR A 107 9.32 -11.70 20.33
C THR A 107 8.82 -12.86 19.49
N GLU A 108 9.02 -14.09 19.95
CA GLU A 108 8.54 -15.29 19.26
C GLU A 108 7.03 -15.51 19.39
N SER A 109 6.36 -14.74 20.25
CA SER A 109 4.94 -14.91 20.50
C SER A 109 4.12 -14.44 19.30
N ARG A 110 3.25 -15.33 18.80
CA ARG A 110 2.45 -15.12 17.59
C ARG A 110 1.03 -14.66 17.92
N ILE A 111 0.55 -13.65 17.21
CA ILE A 111 -0.83 -13.18 17.26
C ILE A 111 -1.45 -13.30 15.89
N THR A 112 -2.69 -13.77 15.87
CA THR A 112 -3.46 -13.93 14.65
C THR A 112 -4.28 -12.68 14.38
N HIS A 113 -4.13 -12.13 13.16
CA HIS A 113 -4.94 -11.01 12.68
C HIS A 113 -5.79 -11.48 11.48
N PRO A 114 -7.13 -11.44 11.56
CA PRO A 114 -7.98 -11.80 10.44
C PRO A 114 -7.96 -10.70 9.38
N LYS A 115 -7.52 -11.03 8.17
CA LYS A 115 -7.49 -10.07 7.07
C LYS A 115 -8.79 -10.13 6.27
N GLU A 116 -9.65 -9.14 6.45
CA GLU A 116 -10.83 -8.97 5.60
C GLU A 116 -10.47 -8.24 4.29
N HIS A 117 -10.45 -8.99 3.19
CA HIS A 117 -10.26 -8.44 1.84
C HIS A 117 -11.60 -8.18 1.14
N SER A 118 -11.87 -6.91 0.83
CA SER A 118 -12.83 -6.53 -0.21
C SER A 118 -12.10 -5.67 -1.24
N ILE A 119 -12.17 -6.02 -2.53
CA ILE A 119 -11.32 -5.41 -3.58
C ILE A 119 -11.50 -3.90 -3.74
N PHE A 120 -12.72 -3.39 -3.51
CA PHE A 120 -12.95 -1.94 -3.60
C PHE A 120 -12.24 -1.20 -2.47
N ALA A 121 -12.21 -1.78 -1.28
CA ALA A 121 -11.31 -1.33 -0.24
C ALA A 121 -9.86 -1.56 -0.70
N ASP A 122 -9.45 -2.74 -1.19
CA ASP A 122 -8.05 -3.10 -1.38
C ASP A 122 -7.33 -2.46 -2.59
N PHE A 123 -7.94 -2.25 -3.75
CA PHE A 123 -7.26 -1.55 -4.87
C PHE A 123 -7.11 -0.07 -4.56
N GLU A 124 -8.17 0.58 -4.06
CA GLU A 124 -8.08 1.97 -3.65
C GLU A 124 -7.19 2.16 -2.42
N ARG A 125 -7.28 1.25 -1.44
CA ARG A 125 -6.41 1.20 -0.25
C ARG A 125 -4.98 0.94 -0.68
N ASP A 126 -4.66 -0.02 -1.55
CA ASP A 126 -3.31 -0.24 -2.07
C ASP A 126 -2.82 1.02 -2.80
N VAL A 127 -3.61 1.63 -3.69
CA VAL A 127 -3.28 2.90 -4.34
C VAL A 127 -2.99 4.00 -3.32
N ARG A 128 -3.79 4.11 -2.26
CA ARG A 128 -3.61 5.10 -1.18
C ARG A 128 -2.38 4.78 -0.32
N TYR A 129 -2.16 3.53 0.07
CA TYR A 129 -0.98 3.05 0.80
C TYR A 129 0.30 3.28 0.00
N ARG A 130 0.28 3.01 -1.30
CA ARG A 130 1.39 3.29 -2.24
C ARG A 130 1.67 4.78 -2.32
N THR A 131 0.62 5.59 -2.51
CA THR A 131 0.76 7.06 -2.54
C THR A 131 1.34 7.59 -1.22
N ASN A 132 0.88 7.05 -0.09
CA ASN A 132 1.37 7.40 1.25
C ASN A 132 2.82 6.97 1.44
N GLY A 133 3.16 5.74 1.08
CA GLY A 133 4.52 5.21 1.13
C GLY A 133 5.50 6.04 0.30
N MET A 134 5.13 6.41 -0.93
CA MET A 134 5.95 7.28 -1.79
C MET A 134 6.21 8.65 -1.16
N LEU A 135 5.20 9.25 -0.52
CA LEU A 135 5.36 10.56 0.10
C LEU A 135 6.18 10.52 1.39
N LEU A 136 6.21 9.36 2.03
CA LEU A 136 6.94 9.11 3.27
C LEU A 136 8.32 8.50 3.02
N CYS A 137 8.73 8.31 1.75
CA CYS A 137 10.01 7.70 1.40
C CYS A 137 11.17 8.38 2.13
N ILE A 138 11.63 7.68 3.16
CA ILE A 138 12.94 7.88 3.78
C ILE A 138 13.98 7.57 2.70
N PRO A 139 15.14 8.26 2.69
CA PRO A 139 16.20 8.05 1.69
C PRO A 139 16.54 6.58 1.39
N GLU A 140 16.32 5.69 2.35
CA GLU A 140 16.56 4.24 2.29
C GLU A 140 15.60 3.47 1.35
N HIS A 141 14.51 4.08 0.89
CA HIS A 141 13.46 3.45 0.06
C HIS A 141 13.20 4.20 -1.27
N ALA A 142 14.24 4.84 -1.82
CA ALA A 142 14.20 5.57 -3.08
C ALA A 142 13.82 4.69 -4.29
N ASP A 143 14.19 3.42 -4.25
CA ASP A 143 13.88 2.42 -5.28
C ASP A 143 12.37 2.14 -5.37
N ILE A 144 11.70 1.99 -4.22
CA ILE A 144 10.24 1.82 -4.12
C ILE A 144 9.53 3.06 -4.68
N TYR A 145 10.03 4.25 -4.33
CA TYR A 145 9.51 5.51 -4.88
C TYR A 145 9.55 5.53 -6.41
N LEU A 146 10.72 5.25 -6.98
CA LEU A 146 10.91 5.29 -8.44
C LEU A 146 10.05 4.24 -9.14
N TYR A 147 9.90 3.05 -8.54
CA TYR A 147 9.03 2.00 -9.05
C TYR A 147 7.55 2.42 -9.04
N ASP A 148 7.02 2.86 -7.89
CA ASP A 148 5.61 3.23 -7.77
C ASP A 148 5.30 4.51 -8.57
N PHE A 149 6.25 5.44 -8.70
CA PHE A 149 6.08 6.64 -9.53
C PHE A 149 6.14 6.33 -11.02
N ALA A 150 7.20 5.66 -11.47
CA ALA A 150 7.49 5.56 -12.89
C ALA A 150 6.82 4.35 -13.55
N VAL A 151 6.79 3.21 -12.87
CA VAL A 151 6.27 1.96 -13.43
C VAL A 151 4.77 1.84 -13.20
N LEU A 152 4.34 1.92 -11.93
CA LEU A 152 2.94 1.71 -11.56
C LEU A 152 2.02 2.76 -12.19
N CYS A 153 2.33 4.05 -11.99
CA CYS A 153 1.53 5.15 -12.54
C CYS A 153 1.43 5.09 -14.08
N LEU A 154 2.57 4.91 -14.77
CA LEU A 154 2.60 4.88 -16.22
C LEU A 154 1.82 3.67 -16.79
N CYS A 155 1.93 2.51 -16.16
CA CYS A 155 1.14 1.34 -16.53
C CYS A 155 -0.36 1.59 -16.40
N TYR A 156 -0.80 2.22 -15.30
CA TYR A 156 -2.21 2.54 -15.09
C TYR A 156 -2.73 3.55 -16.11
N MET A 157 -1.96 4.59 -16.40
CA MET A 157 -2.35 5.62 -17.36
C MET A 157 -2.43 5.09 -18.81
N ILE A 158 -1.49 4.22 -19.22
CA ILE A 158 -1.41 3.75 -20.61
C ILE A 158 -2.30 2.53 -20.86
N PHE A 159 -2.25 1.53 -19.97
CA PHE A 159 -2.93 0.24 -20.19
C PHE A 159 -4.26 0.11 -19.47
N GLY A 160 -4.48 0.89 -18.41
CA GLY A 160 -5.66 0.79 -17.56
C GLY A 160 -6.99 1.03 -18.28
N THR A 161 -8.07 0.50 -17.72
CA THR A 161 -9.45 0.96 -17.98
C THR A 161 -9.63 2.41 -17.53
N PRO A 162 -10.72 3.11 -17.92
CA PRO A 162 -10.95 4.49 -17.48
C PRO A 162 -10.86 4.68 -15.96
N THR A 163 -11.39 3.75 -15.18
CA THR A 163 -11.31 3.76 -13.71
C THR A 163 -9.88 3.57 -13.21
N THR A 164 -9.14 2.61 -13.76
CA THR A 164 -7.73 2.38 -13.39
C THR A 164 -6.82 3.56 -13.78
N ARG A 165 -7.10 4.25 -14.89
CA ARG A 165 -6.37 5.47 -15.29
C ARG A 165 -6.55 6.60 -14.28
N LYS A 166 -7.76 6.79 -13.74
CA LYS A 166 -8.03 7.79 -12.71
C LYS A 166 -7.22 7.52 -11.44
N ALA A 167 -7.09 6.26 -11.04
CA ALA A 167 -6.21 5.89 -9.94
C ALA A 167 -4.73 6.25 -10.22
N GLY A 168 -4.25 5.97 -11.43
CA GLY A 168 -2.90 6.38 -11.86
C GLY A 168 -2.68 7.90 -11.82
N LEU A 169 -3.66 8.68 -12.29
CA LEU A 169 -3.64 10.15 -12.23
C LEU A 169 -3.66 10.67 -10.79
N HIS A 170 -4.42 10.02 -9.90
CA HIS A 170 -4.47 10.39 -8.49
C HIS A 170 -3.12 10.18 -7.80
N ILE A 171 -2.45 9.04 -8.04
CA ILE A 171 -1.07 8.80 -7.58
C ILE A 171 -0.15 9.92 -8.07
N LEU A 172 -0.19 10.22 -9.37
CA LEU A 172 0.65 11.26 -9.97
C LEU A 172 0.43 12.63 -9.32
N TYR A 173 -0.83 13.05 -9.18
CA TYR A 173 -1.20 14.35 -8.62
C TYR A 173 -0.78 14.48 -7.15
N CYS A 174 -1.06 13.46 -6.34
CA CYS A 174 -0.71 13.44 -4.92
C CYS A 174 0.80 13.54 -4.71
N VAL A 175 1.58 12.88 -5.55
CA VAL A 175 3.04 12.90 -5.46
C VAL A 175 3.62 14.25 -5.93
N ILE A 176 3.07 14.86 -6.98
CA ILE A 176 3.53 16.18 -7.48
C ILE A 176 3.22 17.31 -6.48
N MET A 177 2.06 17.29 -5.84
CA MET A 177 1.56 18.44 -5.07
C MET A 177 2.03 18.51 -3.61
N HIS A 178 2.57 17.44 -3.04
CA HIS A 178 3.24 17.42 -1.71
C HIS A 178 2.51 18.24 -0.61
N ARG A 179 1.18 18.14 -0.52
CA ARG A 179 0.38 18.67 0.61
C ARG A 179 -0.70 17.68 0.95
N TYR A 180 -0.51 16.98 2.06
CA TYR A 180 -1.25 15.76 2.31
C TYR A 180 -2.49 15.92 3.18
N GLY A 181 -3.48 15.07 2.86
CA GLY A 181 -4.73 14.86 3.59
C GLY A 181 -5.73 16.00 3.47
N LEU A 182 -5.34 17.21 3.87
CA LEU A 182 -6.24 18.35 4.04
C LEU A 182 -6.58 19.06 2.73
N ASP A 183 -5.59 19.33 1.89
CA ASP A 183 -5.81 20.00 0.58
C ASP A 183 -6.31 19.03 -0.48
N ALA A 184 -5.99 17.72 -0.37
CA ALA A 184 -6.63 16.68 -1.17
C ALA A 184 -8.10 16.50 -0.74
N ALA A 185 -8.41 16.36 0.56
CA ALA A 185 -9.80 16.25 1.03
C ALA A 185 -10.62 17.54 0.77
N LYS A 186 -10.01 18.73 0.86
CA LYS A 186 -10.62 20.00 0.43
C LYS A 186 -10.76 20.08 -1.09
N GLY A 187 -9.74 19.65 -1.82
CA GLY A 187 -9.68 19.58 -3.27
C GLY A 187 -10.76 18.66 -3.84
N PHE A 188 -11.03 17.52 -3.22
CA PHE A 188 -12.16 16.65 -3.57
C PHE A 188 -13.50 17.33 -3.27
N LYS A 189 -13.62 18.10 -2.17
CA LYS A 189 -14.81 18.93 -1.88
C LYS A 189 -14.98 20.15 -2.79
N SER A 190 -13.96 20.54 -3.56
CA SER A 190 -14.00 21.71 -4.47
C SER A 190 -13.68 21.39 -5.94
N ALA A 191 -13.39 20.12 -6.27
CA ALA A 191 -13.12 19.70 -7.63
C ALA A 191 -14.42 19.71 -8.44
N PRO A 192 -14.35 19.95 -9.76
CA PRO A 192 -15.54 20.02 -10.62
C PRO A 192 -16.36 18.74 -10.48
N GLU A 193 -17.68 18.82 -10.66
CA GLU A 193 -18.65 17.72 -10.40
C GLU A 193 -18.21 16.34 -10.91
N PHE A 194 -17.41 16.24 -11.98
CA PHE A 194 -16.85 14.95 -12.43
C PHE A 194 -16.00 14.22 -11.38
N ALA A 195 -15.31 14.93 -10.47
CA ALA A 195 -14.50 14.35 -9.41
C ALA A 195 -15.29 14.07 -8.12
N GLN A 196 -16.49 14.64 -7.97
CA GLN A 196 -17.40 14.39 -6.86
C GLN A 196 -18.46 13.32 -7.18
N GLU A 197 -18.92 13.27 -8.44
CA GLU A 197 -19.75 12.18 -8.97
C GLU A 197 -18.97 10.87 -9.08
N GLU A 198 -17.65 10.92 -9.29
CA GLU A 198 -16.81 9.72 -9.37
C GLU A 198 -16.58 8.98 -8.04
N LEU A 199 -16.95 9.54 -6.89
CA LEU A 199 -16.98 8.79 -5.63
C LEU A 199 -18.31 8.05 -5.41
N LYS A 200 -19.29 8.25 -6.29
CA LYS A 200 -20.37 7.31 -6.55
C LYS A 200 -20.01 6.60 -7.85
N PHE A 201 -19.13 5.61 -7.79
CA PHE A 201 -18.83 4.79 -8.96
C PHE A 201 -20.09 3.99 -9.37
N ASP A 202 -20.93 4.63 -10.18
CA ASP A 202 -21.96 4.01 -10.99
C ASP A 202 -21.28 3.14 -12.05
N ARG A 203 -20.88 1.97 -11.58
CA ARG A 203 -20.68 0.68 -12.25
C ARG A 203 -19.65 -0.08 -11.42
N ILE A 204 -20.16 -0.73 -10.37
CA ILE A 204 -19.92 -2.17 -10.28
C ILE A 204 -20.25 -2.68 -11.68
N VAL A 205 -19.24 -2.92 -12.51
CA VAL A 205 -19.46 -3.79 -13.66
C VAL A 205 -19.72 -5.13 -13.00
N THR A 206 -21.01 -5.41 -12.84
CA THR A 206 -21.58 -6.68 -12.41
C THR A 206 -20.68 -7.79 -12.93
N PRO A 207 -20.34 -8.83 -12.15
CA PRO A 207 -19.49 -9.92 -12.59
C PRO A 207 -19.91 -10.29 -14.01
N SER A 208 -19.03 -10.02 -14.98
CA SER A 208 -19.43 -10.19 -16.36
C SER A 208 -19.92 -11.63 -16.50
N PRO A 209 -21.15 -11.88 -16.99
CA PRO A 209 -21.56 -13.23 -17.32
C PRO A 209 -20.59 -13.86 -18.33
N SER A 210 -19.75 -13.08 -19.02
CA SER A 210 -18.64 -13.58 -19.86
C SER A 210 -17.51 -14.27 -19.08
N ALA A 211 -17.42 -14.13 -17.75
CA ALA A 211 -16.48 -14.91 -16.95
C ALA A 211 -16.92 -16.37 -16.82
N LYS A 212 -18.23 -16.64 -16.91
CA LYS A 212 -18.79 -17.99 -17.06
C LYS A 212 -18.67 -18.40 -18.53
N GLY A 213 -17.49 -18.89 -18.93
CA GLY A 213 -17.27 -19.50 -20.25
C GLY A 213 -16.07 -18.99 -21.04
N ALA A 214 -15.32 -18.01 -20.54
CA ALA A 214 -14.05 -17.62 -21.15
C ALA A 214 -12.89 -18.45 -20.58
N GLU A 215 -12.00 -18.95 -21.45
CA GLU A 215 -10.74 -19.56 -21.03
C GLU A 215 -9.79 -18.47 -20.49
N TYR A 216 -9.61 -18.45 -19.17
CA TYR A 216 -8.65 -17.57 -18.51
C TYR A 216 -7.35 -18.32 -18.22
N PHE A 217 -6.22 -17.65 -18.41
CA PHE A 217 -5.01 -18.02 -17.70
C PHE A 217 -5.16 -17.58 -16.23
N ILE A 218 -5.25 -18.55 -15.33
CA ILE A 218 -5.34 -18.31 -13.90
C ILE A 218 -3.93 -18.31 -13.32
N TYR A 219 -3.52 -17.16 -12.78
CA TYR A 219 -2.23 -17.04 -12.10
C TYR A 219 -2.43 -17.03 -10.59
N ARG A 220 -1.83 -18.01 -9.90
CA ARG A 220 -1.74 -18.07 -8.45
C ARG A 220 -0.33 -17.73 -8.01
N TYR A 221 -0.20 -16.68 -7.22
CA TYR A 221 1.09 -16.19 -6.76
C TYR A 221 1.67 -17.07 -5.65
N LYS A 222 3.00 -17.27 -5.67
CA LYS A 222 3.79 -17.82 -4.58
C LYS A 222 4.90 -16.81 -4.27
N ASP A 223 5.11 -16.50 -2.99
CA ASP A 223 6.14 -15.54 -2.56
C ASP A 223 7.54 -15.91 -3.08
N GLY A 224 8.34 -14.89 -3.43
CA GLY A 224 9.74 -15.04 -3.84
C GLY A 224 10.05 -14.92 -5.34
N THR A 225 9.22 -14.24 -6.13
CA THR A 225 9.42 -14.10 -7.58
C THR A 225 10.73 -13.41 -7.97
N LYS A 226 11.57 -14.13 -8.72
CA LYS A 226 12.74 -13.61 -9.46
C LYS A 226 12.29 -13.03 -10.81
N ILE A 227 13.11 -12.16 -11.42
CA ILE A 227 12.87 -11.57 -12.75
C ILE A 227 12.50 -12.62 -13.82
N GLY A 228 13.09 -13.81 -13.75
CA GLY A 228 12.76 -14.93 -14.64
C GLY A 228 11.28 -15.33 -14.61
N HIS A 229 10.65 -15.33 -13.44
CA HIS A 229 9.22 -15.64 -13.31
C HIS A 229 8.32 -14.56 -13.89
N LEU A 230 8.77 -13.30 -13.91
CA LEU A 230 8.02 -12.21 -14.55
C LEU A 230 8.04 -12.34 -16.08
N LEU A 231 9.17 -12.76 -16.66
CA LEU A 231 9.27 -13.05 -18.09
C LEU A 231 8.45 -14.28 -18.48
N GLU A 232 8.53 -15.35 -17.69
CA GLU A 232 7.68 -16.54 -17.86
C GLU A 232 6.20 -16.15 -17.81
N LEU A 233 5.80 -15.34 -16.83
CA LEU A 233 4.44 -14.83 -16.73
C LEU A 233 4.06 -14.01 -17.97
N ALA A 234 4.93 -13.11 -18.43
CA ALA A 234 4.68 -12.29 -19.61
C ALA A 234 4.44 -13.15 -20.86
N PHE A 235 5.28 -14.16 -21.12
CA PHE A 235 5.07 -15.09 -22.23
C PHE A 235 3.82 -15.95 -22.05
N ALA A 236 3.57 -16.45 -20.84
CA ALA A 236 2.42 -17.30 -20.55
C ALA A 236 1.08 -16.56 -20.74
N THR A 237 1.07 -15.25 -20.49
CA THR A 237 -0.13 -14.40 -20.52
C THR A 237 -0.29 -13.55 -21.78
N LEU A 238 0.74 -13.49 -22.63
CA LEU A 238 0.76 -12.69 -23.84
C LEU A 238 -0.50 -12.91 -24.68
N ARG A 239 -1.25 -11.82 -24.90
CA ARG A 239 -2.50 -11.80 -25.69
C ARG A 239 -3.59 -12.77 -25.21
N LYS A 240 -3.49 -13.31 -23.99
CA LYS A 240 -4.53 -14.12 -23.35
C LYS A 240 -5.40 -13.27 -22.43
N LYS A 241 -6.55 -13.79 -22.02
CA LYS A 241 -7.30 -13.24 -20.89
C LYS A 241 -6.70 -13.78 -19.60
N THR A 242 -6.39 -12.91 -18.65
CA THR A 242 -5.79 -13.33 -17.36
C THR A 242 -6.76 -13.04 -16.22
N LEU A 243 -6.77 -13.95 -15.25
CA LEU A 243 -7.40 -13.76 -13.96
C LEU A 243 -6.35 -13.95 -12.86
N LEU A 244 -6.11 -12.91 -12.08
CA LEU A 244 -5.08 -12.89 -11.04
C LEU A 244 -5.69 -13.13 -9.66
N MET A 245 -5.12 -14.07 -8.90
CA MET A 245 -5.58 -14.45 -7.56
C MET A 245 -4.40 -14.83 -6.65
N PRO A 246 -4.20 -14.18 -5.49
CA PRO A 246 -4.73 -12.88 -5.05
C PRO A 246 -4.08 -11.69 -5.80
N ILE A 247 -4.49 -10.45 -5.50
CA ILE A 247 -3.91 -9.24 -6.11
C ILE A 247 -2.44 -9.13 -5.73
N ASN A 248 -1.57 -9.26 -6.73
CA ASN A 248 -0.15 -8.92 -6.65
C ASN A 248 0.13 -7.77 -7.62
N THR A 249 0.67 -6.65 -7.13
CA THR A 249 0.94 -5.45 -7.91
C THR A 249 1.87 -5.72 -9.11
N PHE A 250 2.93 -6.52 -8.95
CA PHE A 250 3.85 -6.87 -10.05
C PHE A 250 3.20 -7.77 -11.10
N GLY A 251 2.50 -8.84 -10.67
CA GLY A 251 1.79 -9.73 -11.58
C GLY A 251 0.67 -9.02 -12.35
N ALA A 252 0.00 -8.08 -11.69
CA ALA A 252 -0.97 -7.18 -12.30
C ALA A 252 -0.35 -6.30 -13.37
N LEU A 253 0.77 -5.63 -13.09
CA LEU A 253 1.44 -4.74 -14.05
C LEU A 253 1.93 -5.49 -15.29
N VAL A 254 2.61 -6.63 -15.11
CA VAL A 254 3.06 -7.45 -16.24
C VAL A 254 1.87 -7.88 -17.10
N SER A 255 0.79 -8.36 -16.46
CA SER A 255 -0.42 -8.76 -17.17
C SER A 255 -1.07 -7.58 -17.90
N MET A 256 -1.16 -6.39 -17.28
CA MET A 256 -1.72 -5.20 -17.93
C MET A 256 -0.95 -4.80 -19.19
N ILE A 257 0.36 -5.02 -19.20
CA ILE A 257 1.23 -4.69 -20.35
C ILE A 257 1.08 -5.72 -21.47
N VAL A 258 0.92 -7.02 -21.19
CA VAL A 258 1.04 -8.07 -22.23
C VAL A 258 -0.25 -8.84 -22.53
N ALA A 259 -1.17 -8.92 -21.57
CA ALA A 259 -2.41 -9.68 -21.71
C ALA A 259 -3.41 -8.94 -22.60
N LYS A 260 -4.34 -9.69 -23.20
CA LYS A 260 -5.48 -9.15 -23.94
C LYS A 260 -6.47 -8.47 -22.98
N GLU A 261 -6.73 -9.11 -21.84
CA GLU A 261 -7.54 -8.57 -20.75
C GLU A 261 -6.89 -8.98 -19.44
N THR A 262 -6.82 -8.07 -18.48
CA THR A 262 -6.33 -8.37 -17.12
C THR A 262 -7.44 -8.19 -16.12
N TRP A 263 -7.84 -9.30 -15.51
CA TRP A 263 -8.84 -9.35 -14.45
C TRP A 263 -8.20 -9.69 -13.12
N VAL A 264 -8.74 -9.14 -12.04
CA VAL A 264 -8.42 -9.52 -10.66
C VAL A 264 -9.65 -10.10 -9.99
N SER A 265 -9.49 -11.13 -9.17
CA SER A 265 -10.60 -11.81 -8.47
C SER A 265 -10.61 -11.53 -6.98
N SER A 266 -11.81 -11.47 -6.39
CA SER A 266 -12.05 -11.49 -4.94
C SER A 266 -13.33 -12.20 -4.54
N ARG A 267 -13.55 -12.25 -3.21
CA ARG A 267 -14.80 -12.65 -2.58
C ARG A 267 -16.04 -11.93 -3.12
N THR A 268 -15.93 -10.68 -3.58
CA THR A 268 -17.08 -9.88 -4.09
C THR A 268 -17.24 -9.93 -5.61
N GLY A 269 -16.33 -10.57 -6.34
CA GLY A 269 -16.40 -10.70 -7.80
C GLY A 269 -15.06 -10.42 -8.50
N HIS A 270 -15.13 -10.20 -9.82
CA HIS A 270 -13.96 -9.95 -10.67
C HIS A 270 -13.96 -8.51 -11.20
N TYR A 271 -12.79 -7.88 -11.27
CA TYR A 271 -12.61 -6.50 -11.76
C TYR A 271 -11.62 -6.46 -12.93
N LEU A 272 -11.94 -5.68 -13.97
CA LEU A 272 -11.10 -5.49 -15.14
C LEU A 272 -10.13 -4.31 -14.95
N LEU A 273 -8.84 -4.61 -14.92
CA LEU A 273 -7.78 -3.61 -14.79
C LEU A 273 -7.36 -3.02 -16.14
N ALA A 274 -7.24 -3.85 -17.17
CA ALA A 274 -6.74 -3.44 -18.49
C ALA A 274 -7.40 -4.23 -19.61
N GLU A 275 -7.61 -3.55 -20.74
CA GLU A 275 -8.13 -4.12 -21.98
C GLU A 275 -7.26 -3.70 -23.16
N ASN A 276 -6.72 -4.70 -23.85
CA ASN A 276 -5.80 -4.59 -24.98
C ASN A 276 -6.30 -5.44 -26.17
N CYS A 277 -7.61 -5.55 -26.36
CA CYS A 277 -8.22 -6.38 -27.41
C CYS A 277 -7.67 -6.08 -28.81
N ASN A 278 -7.56 -4.79 -29.17
CA ASN A 278 -7.05 -4.37 -30.47
C ASN A 278 -5.50 -4.41 -30.49
N ALA A 279 -4.92 -5.21 -31.40
CA ALA A 279 -3.47 -5.41 -31.49
C ALA A 279 -2.71 -4.15 -31.92
N PHE A 280 -3.29 -3.32 -32.80
CA PHE A 280 -2.68 -2.08 -33.25
C PHE A 280 -2.64 -1.03 -32.12
N ILE A 281 -3.78 -0.84 -31.43
CA ILE A 281 -3.84 0.04 -30.26
C ILE A 281 -2.89 -0.45 -29.17
N HIS A 282 -2.81 -1.76 -28.96
CA HIS A 282 -1.89 -2.36 -28.00
C HIS A 282 -0.42 -2.08 -28.35
N ALA A 283 -0.03 -2.26 -29.62
CA ALA A 283 1.32 -1.93 -30.09
C ALA A 283 1.64 -0.44 -29.91
N LEU A 284 0.67 0.44 -30.18
CA LEU A 284 0.82 1.88 -29.93
C LEU A 284 1.00 2.18 -28.44
N LYS A 285 0.21 1.55 -27.56
CA LYS A 285 0.37 1.68 -26.09
C LYS A 285 1.76 1.22 -25.64
N LEU A 286 2.26 0.10 -26.15
CA LEU A 286 3.61 -0.40 -25.86
C LEU A 286 4.68 0.59 -26.32
N PHE A 287 4.56 1.11 -27.54
CA PHE A 287 5.45 2.14 -28.05
C PHE A 287 5.43 3.40 -27.18
N LEU A 288 4.25 3.90 -26.82
CA LEU A 288 4.08 5.03 -25.91
C LEU A 288 4.68 4.75 -24.52
N PHE A 289 4.51 3.54 -24.00
CA PHE A 289 5.10 3.15 -22.72
C PHE A 289 6.63 3.22 -22.78
N VAL A 290 7.25 2.63 -23.79
CA VAL A 290 8.72 2.67 -23.97
C VAL A 290 9.21 4.11 -24.17
N LEU A 291 8.48 4.92 -24.92
CA LEU A 291 8.83 6.32 -25.20
C LEU A 291 8.70 7.21 -23.96
N LEU A 292 7.63 7.04 -23.19
CA LEU A 292 7.32 7.88 -22.03
C LEU A 292 8.02 7.40 -20.75
N PHE A 293 8.48 6.15 -20.69
CA PHE A 293 9.10 5.61 -19.48
C PHE A 293 10.37 6.39 -19.04
N PRO A 294 11.36 6.67 -19.92
CA PRO A 294 12.53 7.44 -19.52
C PRO A 294 12.21 8.86 -18.99
N PRO A 295 11.40 9.71 -19.65
CA PRO A 295 11.07 11.02 -19.10
C PRO A 295 10.25 10.92 -17.81
N PHE A 296 9.38 9.91 -17.66
CA PHE A 296 8.65 9.68 -16.40
C PHE A 296 9.57 9.29 -15.26
N LEU A 297 10.59 8.46 -15.52
CA LEU A 297 11.60 8.08 -14.55
C LEU A 297 12.46 9.29 -14.14
N VAL A 298 12.83 10.15 -15.09
CA VAL A 298 13.54 11.41 -14.79
C VAL A 298 12.68 12.33 -13.93
N LEU A 299 11.38 12.48 -14.26
CA LEU A 299 10.45 13.26 -13.45
C LEU A 299 10.31 12.68 -12.03
N ALA A 300 10.24 11.34 -11.91
CA ALA A 300 10.22 10.65 -10.63
C ALA A 300 11.43 11.02 -9.78
N PHE A 301 12.62 10.92 -10.39
CA PHE A 301 13.88 11.19 -9.73
C PHE A 301 14.01 12.65 -9.30
N LEU A 302 13.64 13.60 -10.18
CA LEU A 302 13.64 15.02 -9.85
C LEU A 302 12.67 15.33 -8.70
N THR A 303 11.47 14.74 -8.73
CA THR A 303 10.47 14.92 -7.66
C THR A 303 10.99 14.34 -6.34
N LEU A 304 11.63 13.17 -6.38
CA LEU A 304 12.28 12.57 -5.22
C LEU A 304 13.38 13.47 -4.64
N LEU A 305 14.28 14.00 -5.48
CA LEU A 305 15.34 14.92 -5.03
C LEU A 305 14.76 16.20 -4.42
N LEU A 306 13.73 16.77 -5.05
CA LEU A 306 13.02 17.92 -4.52
C LEU A 306 12.37 17.59 -3.17
N ASN A 307 11.79 16.41 -3.00
CA ASN A 307 11.19 15.96 -1.74
C ASN A 307 12.25 15.78 -0.64
N LEU A 308 13.37 15.14 -0.97
CA LEU A 308 14.51 14.98 -0.05
C LEU A 308 15.08 16.34 0.39
N ALA A 309 15.16 17.30 -0.53
CA ALA A 309 15.61 18.67 -0.22
C ALA A 309 14.57 19.50 0.54
N ARG A 310 13.27 19.28 0.28
CA ARG A 310 12.16 20.01 0.88
C ARG A 310 11.77 19.54 2.27
N LYS A 311 12.36 18.45 2.78
CA LYS A 311 12.01 17.79 4.06
C LYS A 311 11.34 18.77 5.02
N PRO A 312 10.01 18.71 5.20
CA PRO A 312 9.42 19.45 6.31
C PRO A 312 10.15 18.99 7.57
N LYS A 313 10.52 19.93 8.45
CA LYS A 313 10.99 19.59 9.80
C LYS A 313 9.82 18.93 10.52
N THR A 314 9.56 17.65 10.24
CA THR A 314 8.50 16.84 10.86
C THR A 314 8.85 16.42 12.29
N MET A 315 9.97 16.92 12.84
CA MET A 315 10.39 16.76 14.24
C MET A 315 9.41 17.37 15.27
N GLY A 316 8.15 17.64 14.90
CA GLY A 316 7.23 18.44 15.71
C GLY A 316 5.75 18.13 15.51
N TYR A 317 5.35 16.89 15.23
CA TYR A 317 3.94 16.54 15.38
C TYR A 317 3.61 16.22 16.84
N GLY A 318 3.23 17.29 17.55
CA GLY A 318 2.63 17.30 18.88
C GLY A 318 3.62 17.42 20.03
N VAL A 319 4.08 18.65 20.31
CA VAL A 319 4.36 19.08 21.69
C VAL A 319 3.08 19.72 22.22
#